data_AF-A0A177EQK2-F1
#
_entry.id   AF-A0A177EQK2-F1
#
_cell.length_a   1.000
_cell.length_b   1.000
_cell.length_c   1.000
_cell.angle_alpha   90.00
_cell.angle_beta   90.00
_cell.angle_gamma   90.00
#
_symmetry.space_group_name_H-M   'P 1'
#
loop_
_entity.id
_entity.type
_entity.pdbx_description
1 polymer ?
#
loop_
_entity_poly.entity_id
_entity_poly.type
_entity_poly.pdbx_seq_one_letter_code
_entity_poly.pdbx_strand_id
1 'polypeptide(L)'
;MGRSLDQSPEAAEAANIKFLFDDWSDLHGEGRLILRPNRFWTHAGSFWRMLHVAPSLVEDLKESELVIFKGDLNYRKLTGDAAWPATTPFTEAIGPLGPSSGLRVLALRTCKADVVVGLPEGKDEEIRATEGGGGDTGARKWAWSGKWAVVQFSDGKV
;
A
#
# COMPACT_ATOMS: atom_id res chain seq x y z
N MET A 1 -33.50 13.75 -40.95
CA MET A 1 -33.77 12.66 -39.99
C MET A 1 -32.59 12.59 -39.04
N GLY A 2 -32.64 13.36 -37.95
CA GLY A 2 -31.53 13.47 -37.01
C GLY A 2 -31.46 12.22 -36.15
N ARG A 3 -30.32 11.52 -36.15
CA ARG A 3 -30.04 10.49 -35.15
C ARG A 3 -29.94 11.20 -33.81
N SER A 4 -30.90 10.98 -32.93
CA SER A 4 -30.74 11.30 -31.52
C SER A 4 -29.50 10.53 -31.06
N LEU A 5 -28.50 11.26 -30.57
CA LEU A 5 -27.43 10.65 -29.79
C LEU A 5 -28.11 9.96 -28.62
N ASP A 6 -27.81 8.69 -28.43
CA ASP A 6 -28.27 7.93 -27.27
C ASP A 6 -27.65 8.58 -26.03
N GLN A 7 -28.48 9.24 -25.23
CA GLN A 7 -28.10 9.92 -23.99
C GLN A 7 -28.35 9.04 -22.76
N SER A 8 -28.46 7.72 -22.94
CA SER A 8 -28.64 6.79 -21.83
C SER A 8 -27.43 6.82 -20.86
N PRO A 9 -27.65 6.55 -19.57
CA PRO A 9 -26.58 6.39 -18.58
C PRO A 9 -25.51 5.38 -19.01
N GLU A 10 -25.93 4.31 -19.68
CA GLU A 10 -25.05 3.25 -20.20
C GLU A 10 -24.15 3.78 -21.33
N ALA A 11 -24.68 4.60 -22.24
CA ALA A 11 -23.89 5.25 -23.28
C ALA A 11 -22.86 6.25 -22.69
N ALA A 12 -23.25 6.97 -21.63
CA ALA A 12 -22.33 7.85 -20.90
C ALA A 12 -21.24 7.07 -20.16
N GLU A 13 -21.57 5.95 -19.53
CA GLU A 13 -20.60 5.08 -18.85
C GLU A 13 -19.59 4.49 -19.84
N ALA A 14 -20.07 3.98 -20.98
CA ALA A 14 -19.20 3.48 -22.05
C ALA A 14 -18.25 4.56 -22.58
N ALA A 15 -18.75 5.79 -22.77
CA ALA A 15 -17.94 6.93 -23.19
C ALA A 15 -16.85 7.28 -22.17
N ASN A 16 -17.17 7.24 -20.88
CA ASN A 16 -16.21 7.52 -19.81
C ASN A 16 -15.10 6.45 -19.71
N ILE A 17 -15.45 5.17 -19.83
CA ILE A 17 -14.48 4.07 -19.85
C ILE A 17 -13.57 4.19 -21.07
N LYS A 18 -14.14 4.52 -22.24
CA LYS A 18 -13.36 4.74 -23.45
C LYS A 18 -12.38 5.90 -23.29
N PHE A 19 -12.84 7.02 -22.73
CA PHE A 19 -11.98 8.16 -22.45
C PHE A 19 -10.80 7.78 -21.55
N LEU A 20 -11.03 7.07 -20.44
CA LEU A 20 -9.96 6.61 -19.56
C LEU A 20 -8.98 5.67 -20.26
N PHE A 21 -9.49 4.76 -21.10
CA PHE A 21 -8.64 3.86 -21.87
C PHE A 21 -7.74 4.63 -22.84
N ASP A 22 -8.31 5.57 -23.60
CA ASP A 22 -7.56 6.39 -24.55
C ASP A 22 -6.48 7.20 -23.83
N ASP A 23 -6.84 7.91 -22.75
CA ASP A 23 -5.91 8.73 -21.94
C ASP A 23 -4.76 7.89 -21.36
N TRP A 24 -5.05 6.73 -20.76
CA TRP A 24 -4.01 5.87 -20.20
C TRP A 24 -3.13 5.24 -21.26
N SER A 25 -3.69 4.95 -22.44
CA SER A 25 -2.92 4.45 -23.58
C SER A 25 -1.94 5.51 -24.10
N ASP A 26 -2.38 6.77 -24.17
CA ASP A 26 -1.53 7.90 -24.56
C ASP A 26 -0.43 8.14 -23.52
N LEU A 27 -0.78 8.19 -22.22
CA LEU A 27 0.21 8.30 -21.14
C LEU A 27 1.25 7.18 -21.18
N HIS A 28 0.83 5.95 -21.52
CA HIS A 28 1.75 4.83 -21.67
C HIS A 28 2.64 4.96 -22.91
N GLY A 29 2.05 5.33 -24.06
CA GLY A 29 2.77 5.54 -25.32
C GLY A 29 3.79 6.68 -25.24
N GLU A 30 3.51 7.72 -24.44
CA GLU A 30 4.41 8.85 -24.17
C GLU A 30 5.46 8.54 -23.08
N GLY A 31 5.41 7.36 -22.44
CA GLY A 31 6.32 6.99 -21.36
C GLY A 31 6.08 7.72 -20.03
N ARG A 32 4.91 8.36 -19.86
CA ARG A 32 4.49 9.01 -18.61
C ARG A 32 3.88 8.03 -17.62
N LEU A 33 3.33 6.92 -18.12
CA LEU A 33 2.92 5.75 -17.34
C LEU A 33 3.75 4.54 -17.79
N ILE A 34 4.60 4.02 -16.92
CA ILE A 34 5.50 2.91 -17.27
C ILE A 34 5.16 1.69 -16.40
N LEU A 35 4.96 0.54 -17.04
CA LEU A 35 4.79 -0.74 -16.37
C LEU A 35 6.14 -1.46 -16.28
N ARG A 36 6.62 -1.70 -15.06
CA ARG A 36 7.92 -2.37 -14.82
C ARG A 36 7.74 -3.62 -13.96
N PRO A 37 7.86 -4.83 -14.54
CA PRO A 37 7.88 -6.06 -13.75
C PRO A 37 9.24 -6.23 -13.07
N ASN A 38 9.25 -6.83 -11.88
CA ASN A 38 10.48 -7.29 -11.23
C ASN A 38 10.18 -8.58 -10.45
N ARG A 39 11.05 -9.59 -10.57
CA ARG A 39 10.87 -10.87 -9.85
C ARG A 39 10.87 -10.70 -8.34
N PHE A 40 11.54 -9.67 -7.81
CA PHE A 40 11.59 -9.38 -6.38
C PHE A 40 10.19 -9.33 -5.74
N TRP A 41 9.20 -8.75 -6.43
CA TRP A 41 7.84 -8.60 -5.92
C TRP A 41 7.17 -9.92 -5.56
N THR A 42 7.54 -11.01 -6.24
CA THR A 42 6.98 -12.35 -6.03
C THR A 42 7.87 -13.27 -5.18
N HIS A 43 9.00 -12.78 -4.65
CA HIS A 43 9.79 -13.55 -3.67
C HIS A 43 9.04 -13.68 -2.34
N ALA A 44 9.34 -14.71 -1.56
CA ALA A 44 8.70 -14.96 -0.27
C ALA A 44 9.16 -14.00 0.85
N GLY A 45 10.32 -13.37 0.69
CA GLY A 45 10.92 -12.52 1.72
C GLY A 45 10.24 -11.16 1.91
N SER A 46 10.53 -10.53 3.05
CA SER A 46 10.18 -9.15 3.33
C SER A 46 10.94 -8.18 2.42
N PHE A 47 10.44 -6.95 2.33
CA PHE A 47 11.10 -5.89 1.58
C PHE A 47 12.39 -5.40 2.23
N TRP A 48 12.67 -5.77 3.47
CA TRP A 48 13.97 -5.52 4.10
C TRP A 48 15.13 -6.17 3.34
N ARG A 49 14.86 -7.26 2.61
CA ARG A 49 15.85 -7.97 1.80
C ARG A 49 16.12 -7.28 0.46
N MET A 50 15.32 -6.28 0.07
CA MET A 50 15.39 -5.66 -1.26
C MET A 50 16.77 -5.07 -1.55
N LEU A 51 17.39 -4.43 -0.55
CA LEU A 51 18.71 -3.82 -0.67
C LEU A 51 19.81 -4.83 -1.07
N HIS A 52 19.65 -6.10 -0.67
CA HIS A 52 20.64 -7.14 -0.96
C HIS A 52 20.26 -8.00 -2.16
N VAL A 53 18.97 -8.28 -2.34
CA VAL A 53 18.46 -9.21 -3.36
C VAL A 53 18.20 -8.51 -4.71
N ALA A 54 17.84 -7.23 -4.68
CA ALA A 54 17.51 -6.44 -5.87
C ALA A 54 18.06 -5.01 -5.75
N PRO A 55 19.39 -4.82 -5.63
CA PRO A 55 19.98 -3.49 -5.43
C PRO A 55 19.64 -2.52 -6.56
N SER A 56 19.59 -2.98 -7.82
CA SER A 56 19.19 -2.13 -8.96
C SER A 56 17.75 -1.63 -8.86
N LEU A 57 16.85 -2.41 -8.26
CA LEU A 57 15.47 -1.98 -7.99
C LEU A 57 15.44 -0.88 -6.93
N VAL A 58 16.29 -0.99 -5.90
CA VAL A 58 16.38 0.05 -4.86
C VAL A 58 16.89 1.36 -5.45
N GLU A 59 17.93 1.33 -6.29
CA GLU A 59 18.44 2.53 -6.93
C GLU A 59 17.39 3.19 -7.84
N ASP A 60 16.64 2.40 -8.63
CA ASP A 60 15.51 2.91 -9.43
C ASP A 60 14.42 3.55 -8.56
N LEU A 61 14.09 2.94 -7.41
CA LEU A 61 13.09 3.49 -6.49
C LEU A 61 13.55 4.79 -5.80
N LYS A 62 14.86 4.99 -5.60
CA LYS A 62 15.41 6.22 -5.02
C LYS A 62 15.24 7.44 -5.94
N GLU A 63 15.12 7.22 -7.24
CA GLU A 63 14.81 8.27 -8.22
C GLU A 63 13.37 8.80 -8.05
N SER A 64 12.49 8.03 -7.40
CA SER A 64 11.09 8.44 -7.17
C SER A 64 10.99 9.50 -6.08
N GLU A 65 10.09 10.48 -6.26
CA GLU A 65 9.72 11.41 -5.19
C GLU A 65 8.89 10.77 -4.08
N LEU A 66 8.12 9.73 -4.43
CA LEU A 66 7.28 8.95 -3.51
C LEU A 66 7.06 7.54 -4.07
N VAL A 67 7.21 6.52 -3.21
CA VAL A 67 6.89 5.12 -3.52
C VAL A 67 5.65 4.70 -2.73
N ILE A 68 4.57 4.39 -3.45
CA ILE A 68 3.28 4.03 -2.84
C ILE A 68 3.10 2.51 -2.85
N PHE A 69 3.06 1.91 -1.67
CA PHE A 69 2.79 0.50 -1.45
C PHE A 69 1.29 0.28 -1.16
N LYS A 70 0.61 -0.42 -2.06
CA LYS A 70 -0.84 -0.65 -2.00
C LYS A 70 -1.19 -1.99 -1.37
N GLY A 71 -2.09 -1.99 -0.40
CA GLY A 71 -2.74 -3.19 0.10
C GLY A 71 -1.95 -3.96 1.17
N ASP A 72 -2.60 -4.99 1.69
CA ASP A 72 -2.16 -5.70 2.90
C ASP A 72 -0.86 -6.51 2.71
N LEU A 73 -0.70 -7.22 1.59
CA LEU A 73 0.51 -8.00 1.34
C LEU A 73 1.77 -7.11 1.27
N ASN A 74 1.68 -5.95 0.62
CA ASN A 74 2.79 -5.00 0.58
C ASN A 74 3.12 -4.47 1.97
N TYR A 75 2.10 -4.19 2.79
CA TYR A 75 2.29 -3.77 4.18
C TYR A 75 2.99 -4.83 5.02
N ARG A 76 2.55 -6.09 4.92
CA ARG A 76 3.19 -7.22 5.60
C ARG A 76 4.64 -7.39 5.17
N LYS A 77 4.94 -7.27 3.87
CA LYS A 77 6.33 -7.31 3.39
C LYS A 77 7.14 -6.10 3.86
N LEU A 78 6.55 -4.91 3.98
CA LEU A 78 7.20 -3.74 4.56
C LEU A 78 7.56 -3.97 6.03
N THR A 79 6.65 -4.53 6.83
CA THR A 79 6.83 -4.71 8.28
C THR A 79 7.47 -6.04 8.67
N GLY A 80 7.89 -6.85 7.68
CA GLY A 80 8.45 -8.18 7.90
C GLY A 80 7.44 -9.23 8.40
N ASP A 81 6.13 -8.91 8.39
CA ASP A 81 5.05 -9.76 8.91
C ASP A 81 5.28 -10.23 10.36
N ALA A 82 5.98 -9.40 11.15
CA ALA A 82 6.40 -9.74 12.50
C ALA A 82 5.34 -9.38 13.56
N ALA A 83 5.45 -10.01 14.74
CA ALA A 83 4.58 -9.80 15.88
C ALA A 83 4.94 -8.52 16.65
N TRP A 84 4.80 -7.36 16.01
CA TRP A 84 5.09 -6.06 16.62
C TRP A 84 4.10 -5.66 17.72
N PRO A 85 4.56 -4.93 18.75
CA PRO A 85 3.69 -4.02 19.50
C PRO A 85 2.96 -3.08 18.53
N ALA A 86 1.66 -2.87 18.74
CA ALA A 86 0.84 -2.03 17.86
C ALA A 86 1.32 -0.56 17.82
N THR A 87 2.06 -0.15 18.86
CA THR A 87 2.60 1.20 19.06
C THR A 87 4.00 1.37 18.48
N THR A 88 4.67 0.31 18.00
CA THR A 88 5.98 0.42 17.36
C THR A 88 5.92 1.44 16.22
N PRO A 89 6.84 2.42 16.12
CA PRO A 89 6.82 3.38 15.03
C PRO A 89 6.88 2.71 13.64
N PHE A 90 6.10 3.22 12.68
CA PHE A 90 6.14 2.69 11.31
C PHE A 90 7.53 2.78 10.68
N THR A 91 8.24 3.89 10.95
CA THR A 91 9.62 4.13 10.51
C THR A 91 10.61 3.07 10.99
N GLU A 92 10.40 2.53 12.20
CA GLU A 92 11.19 1.43 12.76
C GLU A 92 10.77 0.10 12.14
N ALA A 93 9.46 -0.16 12.06
CA ALA A 93 8.91 -1.42 11.57
C ALA A 93 9.24 -1.71 10.10
N ILE A 94 9.52 -0.69 9.27
CA ILE A 94 9.95 -0.91 7.87
C ILE A 94 11.46 -1.15 7.70
N GLY A 95 12.21 -1.20 8.80
CA GLY A 95 13.61 -1.61 8.85
C GLY A 95 14.49 -0.78 7.91
N PRO A 96 15.26 -1.41 6.99
CA PRO A 96 16.20 -0.70 6.12
C PRO A 96 15.54 0.17 5.05
N LEU A 97 14.20 0.18 4.97
CA LEU A 97 13.44 1.10 4.11
C LEU A 97 12.97 2.35 4.89
N GLY A 98 13.32 2.45 6.17
CA GLY A 98 12.98 3.55 7.07
C GLY A 98 13.83 4.80 6.84
N PRO A 99 14.09 5.59 7.91
CA PRO A 99 14.96 6.76 7.86
C PRO A 99 16.32 6.44 7.23
N SER A 100 16.89 7.40 6.50
CA SER A 100 18.17 7.28 5.80
C SER A 100 18.26 6.21 4.70
N SER A 101 17.15 5.59 4.28
CA SER A 101 17.12 4.63 3.17
C SER A 101 17.26 5.26 1.78
N GLY A 102 17.07 6.58 1.67
CA GLY A 102 16.92 7.31 0.41
C GLY A 102 15.54 7.17 -0.24
N LEU A 103 14.58 6.51 0.43
CA LEU A 103 13.24 6.25 -0.09
C LEU A 103 12.17 7.01 0.71
N ARG A 104 11.23 7.65 0.00
CA ARG A 104 9.98 8.13 0.61
C ARG A 104 8.91 7.07 0.43
N VAL A 105 8.51 6.44 1.54
CA VAL A 105 7.60 5.30 1.55
C VAL A 105 6.23 5.74 2.05
N LEU A 106 5.18 5.46 1.27
CA LEU A 106 3.78 5.60 1.69
C LEU A 106 3.08 4.25 1.58
N ALA A 107 2.58 3.75 2.70
CA ALA A 107 1.75 2.55 2.73
C ALA A 107 0.26 2.92 2.81
N LEU A 108 -0.51 2.44 1.83
CA LEU A 108 -1.97 2.55 1.81
C LEU A 108 -2.58 1.17 2.01
N ARG A 109 -3.01 0.87 3.24
CA ARG A 109 -3.36 -0.49 3.64
C ARG A 109 -4.73 -0.53 4.31
N THR A 110 -5.64 -1.32 3.74
CA THR A 110 -6.77 -1.88 4.48
C THR A 110 -6.28 -3.07 5.31
N CYS A 111 -6.61 -3.11 6.60
CA CYS A 111 -6.13 -4.11 7.55
C CYS A 111 -6.79 -5.47 7.29
N LYS A 112 -5.99 -6.43 6.79
CA LYS A 112 -6.41 -7.80 6.44
C LYS A 112 -5.46 -8.87 7.03
N ALA A 113 -4.69 -8.51 8.06
CA ALA A 113 -3.75 -9.40 8.76
C ALA A 113 -3.39 -8.85 10.15
N ASP A 114 -2.90 -9.72 11.03
CA ASP A 114 -2.54 -9.44 12.44
C ASP A 114 -1.63 -8.22 12.64
N VAL A 115 -0.64 -8.05 11.75
CA VAL A 115 0.38 -7.03 11.91
C VAL A 115 -0.23 -5.64 11.76
N VAL A 116 0.03 -4.77 12.73
CA VAL A 116 -0.27 -3.34 12.69
C VAL A 116 0.75 -2.65 13.59
N VAL A 117 1.20 -1.47 13.18
CA VAL A 117 2.19 -0.66 13.89
C VAL A 117 1.78 0.80 13.84
N GLY A 118 2.43 1.65 14.61
CA GLY A 118 2.28 3.10 14.60
C GLY A 118 0.93 3.60 15.10
N LEU A 119 0.22 2.79 15.90
CA LEU A 119 -0.98 3.24 16.57
C LEU A 119 -0.62 4.09 17.81
N PRO A 120 -1.46 5.07 18.20
CA PRO A 120 -1.34 5.71 19.50
C PRO A 120 -1.51 4.69 20.64
N GLU A 121 -0.90 5.00 21.78
CA GLU A 121 -1.07 4.23 23.02
C GLU A 121 -2.56 4.06 23.36
N GLY A 122 -2.98 2.86 23.75
CA GLY A 122 -4.37 2.55 24.10
C GLY A 122 -5.31 2.35 22.91
N LYS A 123 -4.89 2.65 21.67
CA LYS A 123 -5.79 2.58 20.50
C LYS A 123 -6.11 1.15 20.09
N ASP A 124 -5.16 0.23 20.20
CA ASP A 124 -5.40 -1.20 19.93
C ASP A 124 -6.38 -1.77 20.96
N GLU A 125 -6.21 -1.42 22.23
CA GLU A 125 -7.09 -1.82 23.34
C GLU A 125 -8.51 -1.29 23.15
N GLU A 126 -8.66 0.00 22.80
CA GLU A 126 -9.94 0.63 22.50
C GLU A 126 -10.70 -0.13 21.40
N ILE A 127 -10.03 -0.44 20.29
CA ILE A 127 -10.66 -1.13 19.15
C ILE A 127 -10.95 -2.59 19.51
N ARG A 128 -10.05 -3.27 20.24
CA ARG A 128 -10.27 -4.66 20.68
C ARG A 128 -11.47 -4.80 21.60
N ALA A 129 -11.81 -3.76 22.38
CA ALA A 129 -12.99 -3.73 23.24
C ALA A 129 -14.33 -3.60 22.48
N THR A 130 -14.30 -3.26 21.19
CA THR A 130 -15.51 -3.18 20.35
C THR A 130 -16.06 -4.55 19.97
N GLU A 131 -17.32 -4.61 19.54
CA GLU A 131 -17.92 -5.83 19.01
C GLU A 131 -17.16 -6.33 17.77
N GLY A 132 -16.68 -7.57 17.83
CA GLY A 132 -15.83 -8.15 16.79
C GLY A 132 -14.37 -7.66 16.82
N GLY A 133 -13.98 -6.86 17.82
CA GLY A 133 -12.64 -6.33 18.00
C GLY A 133 -11.59 -7.38 18.41
N GLY A 134 -12.01 -8.44 19.10
CA GLY A 134 -11.16 -9.54 19.53
C GLY A 134 -10.66 -9.47 20.98
N GLY A 135 -11.14 -8.50 21.77
CA GLY A 135 -10.84 -8.38 23.20
C GLY A 135 -11.14 -9.65 24.00
N ASP A 136 -12.20 -10.37 23.63
CA ASP A 136 -12.60 -11.68 24.17
C ASP A 136 -11.55 -12.79 24.01
N THR A 137 -10.74 -12.71 22.95
CA THR A 137 -9.78 -13.76 22.57
C THR A 137 -8.32 -13.39 22.78
N GLY A 138 -8.03 -12.15 23.16
CA GLY A 138 -6.65 -11.64 23.14
C GLY A 138 -6.15 -11.24 21.74
N ALA A 139 -6.79 -11.72 20.67
CA ALA A 139 -6.39 -11.46 19.29
C ALA A 139 -6.86 -10.09 18.77
N ARG A 140 -6.19 -9.60 17.72
CA ARG A 140 -6.58 -8.37 16.99
C ARG A 140 -7.53 -8.69 15.84
N LYS A 141 -8.70 -9.26 16.14
CA LYS A 141 -9.69 -9.63 15.10
C LYS A 141 -10.06 -8.45 14.19
N TRP A 142 -10.07 -7.24 14.76
CA TRP A 142 -10.31 -6.02 13.99
C TRP A 142 -9.31 -5.81 12.84
N ALA A 143 -8.03 -6.18 13.03
CA ALA A 143 -6.93 -5.95 12.11
C ALA A 143 -6.92 -6.87 10.87
N TRP A 144 -7.75 -7.91 10.85
CA TRP A 144 -7.94 -8.75 9.65
C TRP A 144 -9.35 -8.74 9.08
N SER A 145 -10.23 -7.89 9.61
CA SER A 145 -11.63 -7.78 9.18
C SER A 145 -11.83 -7.08 7.83
N GLY A 146 -10.83 -6.33 7.36
CA GLY A 146 -10.96 -5.46 6.19
C GLY A 146 -11.74 -4.15 6.44
N LYS A 147 -12.19 -3.89 7.67
CA LYS A 147 -12.99 -2.69 8.02
C LYS A 147 -12.16 -1.47 8.43
N TRP A 148 -10.90 -1.68 8.77
CA TRP A 148 -9.97 -0.64 9.21
C TRP A 148 -8.88 -0.42 8.18
N ALA A 149 -8.27 0.76 8.19
CA ALA A 149 -7.17 1.09 7.31
C ALA A 149 -6.15 2.00 8.01
N VAL A 150 -4.92 1.94 7.52
CA VAL A 150 -3.83 2.85 7.90
C VAL A 150 -3.24 3.50 6.65
N VAL A 151 -2.82 4.75 6.82
CA VAL A 151 -2.02 5.52 5.87
C VAL A 151 -0.77 5.92 6.62
N GLN A 152 0.39 5.35 6.25
CA GLN A 152 1.63 5.53 7.00
C GLN A 152 2.76 5.95 6.08
N PHE A 153 3.49 6.98 6.50
CA PHE A 153 4.54 7.61 5.73
C PHE A 153 5.87 7.54 6.47
N SER A 154 6.95 7.34 5.73
CA SER A 154 8.32 7.45 6.20
C SER A 154 9.12 8.25 5.18
N ASP A 155 9.71 9.36 5.60
CA ASP A 155 10.68 10.10 4.79
C ASP A 155 12.08 9.56 5.05
N GLY A 156 12.55 8.66 4.18
CA GLY A 156 13.90 8.12 4.22
C GLY A 156 14.94 8.96 3.48
N LYS A 157 14.55 10.08 2.85
CA LYS A 157 15.48 10.99 2.16
C LYS A 157 16.06 12.08 3.09
N VAL A 158 15.52 12.22 4.30
CA VAL A 158 15.98 13.13 5.35
C VAL A 158 16.73 12.41 6.46
#